data_AF-A0A813ELT0-F1
#
_entry.id   AF-A0A813ELT0-F1
#
_cell.length_a   1.000
_cell.length_b   1.000
_cell.length_c   1.000
_cell.angle_alpha   90.00
_cell.angle_beta   90.00
_cell.angle_gamma   90.00
#
_symmetry.space_group_name_H-M   'P 1'
#
loop_
_entity.id
_entity.type
_entity.pdbx_description
1 polymer ?
#
loop_
_entity_poly.entity_id
_entity_poly.type
_entity_poly.pdbx_seq_one_letter_code
_entity_poly.pdbx_strand_id
1 'polypeptide(L)'
;MSAVAFVATAPVGAVLRGGAAAQQLQPNSAPSPEAATSDGSSGTVLAFSAAAAAAAVCGGAKSRRSRRSVAARQAFGAGPSSSLGSSVYSRPSFAAGSSFVAGQAPAALPTPVGQQHPDGPERGDRTTMGMKLAYWMYTGPAHIGTLRVASSFRNVHAIMHAPLGDDYFNVMRSMLERSRDFTPVTASIVDRHVLARGSQEKVVENITRKDKEDRPDLIVLTPTCTSSILQEDLSNFCKRARESTDSDVILADVNHYRVNEHQASDRTLAQIVSFYLDKLKASGKKVEKTARPSANIIGTFTLGFHNSHDCRELKRMLRDMGIDTNLVVPEGACVTELEQLPNAWFNIVPYREVGLMSANTMLKDWDMPYVDICPMGVTET
;
A
#
# COMPACT_ATOMS: atom_id res chain seq x y z
N MET A 1 36.38 -21.18 -28.25
CA MET A 1 36.34 -19.79 -28.77
C MET A 1 35.50 -18.98 -27.79
N SER A 2 36.06 -18.65 -26.62
CA SER A 2 36.91 -17.47 -26.30
C SER A 2 36.07 -16.19 -26.15
N ALA A 3 36.12 -15.41 -25.07
CA ALA A 3 36.97 -15.46 -23.88
C ALA A 3 36.30 -14.68 -22.72
N VAL A 4 36.48 -15.20 -21.51
CA VAL A 4 36.23 -14.54 -20.22
C VAL A 4 37.56 -13.97 -19.74
N ALA A 5 37.60 -12.68 -19.37
CA ALA A 5 38.78 -12.04 -18.83
C ALA A 5 38.85 -12.25 -17.30
N PHE A 6 39.83 -13.05 -16.88
CA PHE A 6 40.32 -13.17 -15.50
C PHE A 6 41.32 -12.05 -15.22
N VAL A 7 41.21 -11.40 -14.07
CA VAL A 7 42.32 -10.64 -13.46
C VAL A 7 42.59 -11.24 -12.10
N ALA A 8 43.79 -11.80 -11.93
CA ALA A 8 44.33 -12.27 -10.67
C ALA A 8 45.76 -11.75 -10.54
N THR A 9 46.08 -11.15 -9.40
CA THR A 9 47.47 -10.96 -8.92
C THR A 9 47.53 -11.18 -7.41
N ALA A 10 48.64 -11.80 -7.00
CA ALA A 10 48.93 -12.64 -5.84
C ALA A 10 48.91 -12.00 -4.42
N PRO A 11 48.93 -12.84 -3.36
CA PRO A 11 49.04 -12.41 -1.96
C PRO A 11 50.50 -12.30 -1.50
N VAL A 12 50.78 -11.42 -0.54
CA VAL A 12 52.04 -11.41 0.23
C VAL A 12 51.69 -11.54 1.70
N GLY A 13 52.12 -12.66 2.31
CA GLY A 13 52.20 -12.81 3.75
C GLY A 13 53.61 -12.50 4.23
N ALA A 14 53.73 -11.78 5.35
CA ALA A 14 54.89 -11.82 6.21
C ALA A 14 54.47 -11.51 7.66
N VAL A 15 54.84 -12.46 8.52
CA VAL A 15 54.71 -12.52 9.98
C VAL A 15 55.64 -11.50 10.63
N LEU A 16 55.22 -10.86 11.73
CA LEU A 16 56.12 -10.56 12.87
C LEU A 16 55.32 -10.54 14.19
N ARG A 17 55.90 -11.20 15.19
CA ARG A 17 55.38 -11.54 16.53
C ARG A 17 55.71 -10.47 17.59
N GLY A 18 54.92 -10.50 18.67
CA GLY A 18 55.28 -10.13 20.05
C GLY A 18 54.75 -8.75 20.44
N GLY A 19 53.93 -8.53 21.47
CA GLY A 19 53.82 -9.05 22.85
C GLY A 19 53.81 -7.77 23.73
N ALA A 20 53.23 -7.60 24.92
CA ALA A 20 52.45 -8.37 25.89
C ALA A 20 51.88 -7.33 26.91
N ALA A 21 50.99 -7.76 27.82
CA ALA A 21 50.55 -7.12 29.07
C ALA A 21 49.59 -5.90 28.96
N ALA A 22 48.31 -5.99 29.34
CA ALA A 22 47.70 -6.18 30.67
C ALA A 22 47.73 -4.92 31.57
N GLN A 23 46.56 -4.34 31.86
CA GLN A 23 46.04 -4.12 33.23
C GLN A 23 44.70 -3.36 33.24
N GLN A 24 43.72 -3.94 33.95
CA GLN A 24 42.57 -3.25 34.53
C GLN A 24 43.04 -2.30 35.63
N LEU A 25 42.29 -1.20 35.88
CA LEU A 25 41.96 -0.65 37.21
C LEU A 25 41.03 0.58 37.07
N GLN A 26 39.80 0.46 37.55
CA GLN A 26 39.05 1.53 38.25
C GLN A 26 39.37 1.42 39.76
N PRO A 27 39.02 2.34 40.71
CA PRO A 27 37.91 3.32 40.70
C PRO A 27 38.18 4.70 41.39
N ASN A 28 37.24 5.65 41.29
CA ASN A 28 36.50 6.29 42.41
C ASN A 28 35.97 7.72 42.17
N SER A 29 34.81 7.95 42.81
CA SER A 29 34.24 9.19 43.40
C SER A 29 33.64 10.31 42.52
N ALA A 30 32.33 10.52 42.74
CA ALA A 30 31.47 11.68 42.43
C ALA A 30 31.67 12.84 43.46
N PRO A 31 30.84 13.93 43.53
CA PRO A 31 29.78 14.44 42.65
C PRO A 31 29.84 15.98 42.35
N SER A 32 28.85 16.42 41.56
CA SER A 32 28.24 17.73 41.17
C SER A 32 28.52 19.02 41.98
N PRO A 33 28.18 20.24 41.46
CA PRO A 33 26.78 20.69 41.42
C PRO A 33 26.34 21.54 40.21
N GLU A 34 25.04 21.81 40.23
CA GLU A 34 24.15 22.41 39.25
C GLU A 34 24.27 23.94 39.06
N ALA A 35 23.47 24.40 38.09
CA ALA A 35 22.71 25.65 38.05
C ALA A 35 23.41 26.91 37.51
N ALA A 36 23.23 27.13 36.19
CA ALA A 36 23.20 28.46 35.60
C ALA A 36 21.75 28.93 35.49
N THR A 37 21.43 29.97 36.26
CA THR A 37 20.23 30.79 36.16
C THR A 37 20.37 31.84 35.06
N SER A 38 19.20 32.27 34.59
CA SER A 38 18.84 33.63 34.18
C SER A 38 19.46 34.24 32.92
N ASP A 39 18.51 34.58 32.03
CA ASP A 39 18.34 35.88 31.41
C ASP A 39 19.34 36.36 30.36
N GLY A 40 18.77 36.69 29.20
CA GLY A 40 18.75 38.10 28.87
C GLY A 40 19.30 38.45 27.49
N SER A 41 18.35 38.70 26.59
CA SER A 41 18.37 39.86 25.69
C SER A 41 19.15 39.77 24.37
N SER A 42 18.36 39.96 23.30
CA SER A 42 18.59 40.97 22.27
C SER A 42 19.80 40.82 21.34
N GLY A 43 19.52 40.52 20.07
CA GLY A 43 20.52 40.61 19.01
C GLY A 43 19.96 40.36 17.62
N THR A 44 19.10 41.24 17.14
CA THR A 44 18.70 41.35 15.74
C THR A 44 19.93 41.57 14.86
N VAL A 45 20.25 40.64 13.96
CA VAL A 45 21.07 40.94 12.78
C VAL A 45 20.43 40.26 11.56
N LEU A 46 19.76 41.09 10.76
CA LEU A 46 19.43 40.84 9.36
C LEU A 46 20.73 40.79 8.54
N ALA A 47 20.92 39.73 7.77
CA ALA A 47 21.86 39.72 6.64
C ALA A 47 21.19 39.03 5.44
N PHE A 48 20.66 39.86 4.55
CA PHE A 48 20.31 39.53 3.17
C PHE A 48 21.56 39.71 2.29
N SER A 49 21.90 38.69 1.49
CA SER A 49 22.63 38.81 0.20
C SER A 49 22.67 37.40 -0.42
N ALA A 50 21.84 37.05 -1.41
CA ALA A 50 21.88 37.41 -2.83
C ALA A 50 22.96 36.70 -3.67
N ALA A 51 22.45 35.86 -4.58
CA ALA A 51 22.90 35.60 -5.95
C ALA A 51 24.21 34.85 -6.25
N ALA A 52 24.07 33.75 -7.00
CA ALA A 52 24.89 33.51 -8.19
C ALA A 52 24.13 32.60 -9.18
N ALA A 53 23.68 33.21 -10.27
CA ALA A 53 23.26 32.55 -11.49
C ALA A 53 24.49 32.14 -12.31
N ALA A 54 24.43 31.00 -13.00
CA ALA A 54 25.34 30.68 -14.10
C ALA A 54 24.52 30.20 -15.30
N ALA A 55 24.50 31.05 -16.33
CA ALA A 55 24.04 30.75 -17.67
C ALA A 55 25.20 31.00 -18.65
N ALA A 56 25.51 30.02 -19.51
CA ALA A 56 26.21 30.18 -20.79
C ALA A 56 26.02 28.85 -21.55
N VAL A 57 25.16 28.75 -22.59
CA VAL A 57 25.29 29.25 -23.98
C VAL A 57 26.29 28.44 -24.82
N CYS A 58 25.78 27.66 -25.77
CA CYS A 58 25.96 27.77 -27.24
C CYS A 58 26.07 26.42 -27.96
N GLY A 59 25.37 26.27 -29.08
CA GLY A 59 25.64 25.19 -30.05
C GLY A 59 24.45 24.79 -30.91
N GLY A 60 24.00 25.65 -31.82
CA GLY A 60 23.07 25.27 -32.88
C GLY A 60 23.78 24.58 -34.04
N ALA A 61 23.14 23.59 -34.66
CA ALA A 61 23.39 23.19 -36.05
C ALA A 61 22.13 22.56 -36.66
N LYS A 62 21.77 23.10 -37.83
CA LYS A 62 20.63 22.72 -38.68
C LYS A 62 20.90 21.42 -39.46
N SER A 63 19.80 20.82 -39.90
CA SER A 63 19.63 20.09 -41.18
C SER A 63 20.11 18.63 -41.28
N ARG A 64 19.14 17.70 -41.38
CA ARG A 64 18.89 16.99 -42.65
C ARG A 64 17.52 16.30 -42.69
N ARG A 65 16.66 16.81 -43.58
CA ARG A 65 15.50 16.10 -44.14
C ARG A 65 16.01 14.95 -45.02
N SER A 66 15.45 13.75 -44.85
CA SER A 66 15.46 12.72 -45.88
C SER A 66 14.01 12.29 -46.12
N ARG A 67 13.43 12.80 -47.21
CA ARG A 67 12.28 12.20 -47.89
C ARG A 67 12.83 11.08 -48.77
N ARG A 68 12.24 9.89 -48.70
CA ARG A 68 12.13 8.99 -49.85
C ARG A 68 10.71 8.47 -49.97
N SER A 69 10.23 8.56 -51.19
CA SER A 69 8.89 8.31 -51.70
C SER A 69 8.75 6.89 -52.25
N VAL A 70 7.56 6.32 -52.04
CA VAL A 70 6.67 5.60 -52.98
C VAL A 70 7.27 4.71 -54.08
N ALA A 71 6.90 3.42 -54.05
CA ALA A 71 6.28 2.63 -55.14
C ALA A 71 5.93 1.24 -54.53
N ALA A 72 4.66 0.83 -54.36
CA ALA A 72 3.62 0.46 -55.33
C ALA A 72 3.65 -1.03 -55.77
N ARG A 73 2.61 -1.75 -55.31
CA ARG A 73 1.84 -2.86 -55.92
C ARG A 73 2.50 -4.22 -56.18
N GLN A 74 1.90 -5.26 -55.60
CA GLN A 74 1.09 -6.22 -56.36
C GLN A 74 0.04 -6.91 -55.46
N ALA A 75 -1.18 -6.98 -55.98
CA ALA A 75 -2.34 -7.67 -55.42
C ALA A 75 -2.82 -8.70 -56.45
N PHE A 76 -3.13 -9.90 -56.00
CA PHE A 76 -3.98 -10.95 -56.60
C PHE A 76 -4.21 -11.95 -55.45
N GLY A 77 -5.37 -12.51 -55.14
CA GLY A 77 -6.71 -12.53 -55.73
C GLY A 77 -7.60 -13.34 -54.76
N ALA A 78 -8.91 -13.15 -54.85
CA ALA A 78 -9.90 -13.51 -53.83
C ALA A 78 -10.52 -14.93 -53.98
N GLY A 79 -10.97 -15.48 -52.84
CA GLY A 79 -12.25 -16.21 -52.65
C GLY A 79 -12.24 -17.76 -52.69
N PRO A 80 -13.31 -18.44 -52.22
CA PRO A 80 -14.12 -18.18 -51.03
C PRO A 80 -14.56 -19.44 -50.22
N SER A 81 -15.13 -19.18 -49.03
CA SER A 81 -16.20 -19.91 -48.29
C SER A 81 -16.06 -21.39 -47.87
N SER A 82 -16.21 -21.66 -46.56
CA SER A 82 -17.27 -22.54 -46.03
C SER A 82 -17.40 -22.43 -44.50
N SER A 83 -18.65 -22.28 -44.07
CA SER A 83 -19.21 -22.26 -42.70
C SER A 83 -19.27 -23.64 -42.02
N LEU A 84 -19.69 -23.62 -40.74
CA LEU A 84 -20.11 -24.73 -39.84
C LEU A 84 -18.97 -25.20 -38.90
N GLY A 85 -19.15 -25.39 -37.60
CA GLY A 85 -20.31 -25.32 -36.72
C GLY A 85 -19.87 -25.58 -35.28
N SER A 86 -20.64 -25.05 -34.33
CA SER A 86 -20.55 -25.22 -32.88
C SER A 86 -20.72 -26.70 -32.44
N SER A 87 -19.95 -27.14 -31.45
CA SER A 87 -20.23 -28.39 -30.71
C SER A 87 -20.11 -28.16 -29.21
N VAL A 88 -21.27 -27.99 -28.58
CA VAL A 88 -21.53 -28.11 -27.15
C VAL A 88 -21.58 -29.61 -26.82
N TYR A 89 -20.73 -30.09 -25.91
CA TYR A 89 -20.83 -31.47 -25.41
C TYR A 89 -21.71 -31.50 -24.15
N SER A 90 -22.94 -31.99 -24.34
CA SER A 90 -23.91 -32.32 -23.30
C SER A 90 -23.75 -33.78 -22.85
N ARG A 91 -23.94 -34.01 -21.55
CA ARG A 91 -23.95 -35.33 -20.86
C ARG A 91 -24.95 -36.32 -21.47
N PRO A 92 -24.70 -37.64 -21.40
CA PRO A 92 -25.75 -38.64 -21.58
C PRO A 92 -26.35 -39.05 -20.23
N SER A 93 -27.68 -38.96 -20.14
CA SER A 93 -28.51 -39.73 -19.20
C SER A 93 -28.84 -41.08 -19.84
N PHE A 94 -28.69 -42.17 -19.08
CA PHE A 94 -29.28 -43.47 -19.40
C PHE A 94 -30.15 -43.91 -18.21
N ALA A 95 -31.36 -44.36 -18.52
CA ALA A 95 -32.33 -44.91 -17.57
C ALA A 95 -32.75 -46.33 -18.01
N ALA A 96 -33.12 -47.11 -16.99
CA ALA A 96 -33.73 -48.46 -16.98
C ALA A 96 -32.81 -49.64 -17.39
N GLY A 97 -32.74 -50.77 -16.67
CA GLY A 97 -33.40 -51.22 -15.44
C GLY A 97 -33.34 -52.76 -15.38
N SER A 98 -33.07 -53.37 -14.22
CA SER A 98 -33.57 -54.71 -13.83
C SER A 98 -33.14 -55.09 -12.40
N SER A 99 -34.13 -55.19 -11.53
CA SER A 99 -34.31 -56.09 -10.38
C SER A 99 -33.14 -56.97 -9.90
N PHE A 100 -32.75 -56.84 -8.63
CA PHE A 100 -32.48 -57.97 -7.73
C PHE A 100 -32.70 -57.55 -6.26
N VAL A 101 -33.35 -58.44 -5.50
CA VAL A 101 -33.79 -58.30 -4.10
C VAL A 101 -32.69 -58.82 -3.17
N ALA A 102 -32.35 -58.09 -2.10
CA ALA A 102 -31.93 -58.66 -0.81
C ALA A 102 -31.73 -57.58 0.29
N GLY A 103 -32.39 -57.77 1.44
CA GLY A 103 -31.84 -57.38 2.76
C GLY A 103 -32.29 -56.06 3.38
N GLN A 104 -33.36 -56.08 4.18
CA GLN A 104 -33.73 -55.04 5.15
C GLN A 104 -32.69 -54.93 6.27
N ALA A 105 -32.31 -53.70 6.63
CA ALA A 105 -31.68 -53.35 7.91
C ALA A 105 -32.66 -52.46 8.72
N PRO A 106 -32.77 -52.63 10.05
CA PRO A 106 -33.88 -52.08 10.83
C PRO A 106 -33.76 -50.57 11.07
N ALA A 107 -34.92 -49.91 11.09
CA ALA A 107 -35.09 -48.47 11.29
C ALA A 107 -34.71 -48.02 12.71
N ALA A 108 -33.87 -46.99 12.82
CA ALA A 108 -33.59 -46.29 14.07
C ALA A 108 -34.63 -45.18 14.32
N LEU A 109 -35.04 -45.05 15.58
CA LEU A 109 -36.08 -44.15 16.11
C LEU A 109 -35.79 -42.65 15.87
N PRO A 110 -36.83 -41.80 15.72
CA PRO A 110 -36.64 -40.36 15.53
C PRO A 110 -36.33 -39.65 16.85
N THR A 111 -35.22 -38.93 16.92
CA THR A 111 -34.90 -37.98 18.00
C THR A 111 -35.67 -36.66 17.83
N PRO A 112 -36.03 -35.98 18.94
CA PRO A 112 -36.98 -34.88 18.94
C PRO A 112 -36.41 -33.58 18.34
N VAL A 113 -37.30 -32.82 17.72
CA VAL A 113 -37.07 -31.53 17.03
C VAL A 113 -36.58 -30.47 18.01
N GLY A 114 -35.30 -30.11 17.91
CA GLY A 114 -34.72 -28.91 18.50
C GLY A 114 -34.91 -27.70 17.58
N GLN A 115 -35.37 -26.60 18.15
CA GLN A 115 -35.70 -25.32 17.50
C GLN A 115 -34.63 -24.85 16.49
N GLN A 116 -35.06 -24.57 15.26
CA GLN A 116 -34.23 -23.91 14.25
C GLN A 116 -34.06 -22.43 14.60
N HIS A 117 -32.85 -22.05 14.99
CA HIS A 117 -32.42 -20.66 14.93
C HIS A 117 -32.25 -20.26 13.45
N PRO A 118 -32.59 -19.02 13.04
CA PRO A 118 -32.46 -18.61 11.65
C PRO A 118 -30.99 -18.61 11.24
N ASP A 119 -30.73 -19.27 10.11
CA ASP A 119 -29.42 -19.49 9.54
C ASP A 119 -28.66 -18.17 9.33
N GLY A 120 -27.50 -18.07 9.97
CA GLY A 120 -26.44 -17.13 9.57
C GLY A 120 -25.93 -17.48 8.16
N PRO A 121 -25.15 -16.59 7.52
CA PRO A 121 -24.76 -16.77 6.12
C PRO A 121 -24.10 -18.14 5.94
N GLU A 122 -24.58 -18.87 4.92
CA GLU A 122 -24.17 -20.24 4.61
C GLU A 122 -22.66 -20.42 4.79
N ARG A 123 -22.27 -21.27 5.74
CA ARG A 123 -20.90 -21.77 5.82
C ARG A 123 -20.62 -22.45 4.49
N GLY A 124 -19.80 -21.79 3.66
CA GLY A 124 -19.36 -22.31 2.36
C GLY A 124 -18.98 -23.79 2.43
N ASP A 125 -19.30 -24.50 1.36
CA ASP A 125 -19.13 -25.95 1.18
C ASP A 125 -17.82 -26.46 1.80
N ARG A 126 -17.93 -27.39 2.76
CA ARG A 126 -16.80 -27.98 3.48
C ARG A 126 -15.81 -28.73 2.58
N THR A 127 -16.18 -29.08 1.34
CA THR A 127 -15.23 -29.63 0.35
C THR A 127 -14.23 -28.60 -0.17
N THR A 128 -14.47 -27.30 0.06
CA THR A 128 -13.57 -26.20 -0.34
C THR A 128 -12.60 -25.76 0.76
N MET A 129 -12.65 -26.34 1.97
CA MET A 129 -11.72 -26.08 3.09
C MET A 129 -10.48 -26.99 3.04
N GLY A 130 -9.79 -27.01 1.90
CA GLY A 130 -8.51 -27.71 1.74
C GLY A 130 -7.37 -26.75 1.40
N MET A 131 -6.12 -27.19 1.59
CA MET A 131 -4.97 -26.49 1.00
C MET A 131 -5.14 -26.44 -0.53
N LYS A 132 -4.98 -25.25 -1.12
CA LYS A 132 -5.10 -25.04 -2.57
C LYS A 132 -3.70 -25.06 -3.19
N LEU A 133 -3.48 -25.94 -4.16
CA LEU A 133 -2.26 -25.91 -4.97
C LEU A 133 -2.35 -24.77 -5.98
N ALA A 134 -1.46 -23.80 -5.89
CA ALA A 134 -1.38 -22.66 -6.80
C ALA A 134 0.07 -22.23 -7.00
N TYR A 135 0.39 -21.77 -8.20
CA TYR A 135 1.67 -21.10 -8.54
C TYR A 135 1.45 -19.67 -9.05
N TRP A 136 0.19 -19.26 -9.26
CA TRP A 136 -0.22 -17.95 -9.72
C TRP A 136 -1.41 -17.45 -8.90
N MET A 137 -1.41 -16.16 -8.60
CA MET A 137 -2.51 -15.47 -7.93
C MET A 137 -2.74 -14.10 -8.59
N TYR A 138 -4.00 -13.72 -8.79
CA TYR A 138 -4.34 -12.41 -9.36
C TYR A 138 -4.19 -11.27 -8.36
N THR A 139 -4.45 -11.53 -7.08
CA THR A 139 -4.35 -10.57 -5.99
C THR A 139 -3.30 -11.03 -5.00
N GLY A 140 -2.46 -10.12 -4.55
CA GLY A 140 -1.48 -10.37 -3.51
C GLY A 140 -2.09 -10.53 -2.11
N PRO A 141 -1.25 -10.75 -1.10
CA PRO A 141 -1.66 -10.80 0.29
C PRO A 141 -2.08 -9.41 0.80
N ALA A 142 -2.85 -9.41 1.88
CA ALA A 142 -3.47 -8.21 2.43
C ALA A 142 -2.49 -7.07 2.74
N HIS A 143 -1.31 -7.36 3.29
CA HIS A 143 -0.30 -6.33 3.59
C HIS A 143 0.12 -5.54 2.35
N ILE A 144 0.22 -6.16 1.17
CA ILE A 144 0.55 -5.43 -0.07
C ILE A 144 -0.47 -4.31 -0.32
N GLY A 145 -1.74 -4.56 -0.01
CA GLY A 145 -2.79 -3.55 -0.13
C GLY A 145 -2.56 -2.34 0.77
N THR A 146 -2.21 -2.59 2.04
CA THR A 146 -1.83 -1.56 3.01
C THR A 146 -0.59 -0.79 2.57
N LEU A 147 0.44 -1.49 2.10
CA LEU A 147 1.70 -0.89 1.66
C LEU A 147 1.53 -0.01 0.42
N ARG A 148 0.67 -0.42 -0.52
CA ARG A 148 0.33 0.40 -1.68
C ARG A 148 -0.31 1.70 -1.25
N VAL A 149 -1.28 1.67 -0.33
CA VAL A 149 -1.91 2.90 0.20
C VAL A 149 -0.88 3.77 0.92
N ALA A 150 -0.13 3.22 1.87
CA ALA A 150 0.88 3.96 2.62
C ALA A 150 1.93 4.61 1.70
N SER A 151 2.42 3.87 0.69
CA SER A 151 3.43 4.36 -0.25
C SER A 151 2.89 5.31 -1.32
N SER A 152 1.57 5.50 -1.40
CA SER A 152 0.94 6.47 -2.30
C SER A 152 0.86 7.87 -1.67
N PHE A 153 0.77 7.93 -0.34
CA PHE A 153 0.87 9.18 0.40
C PHE A 153 2.31 9.70 0.44
N ARG A 154 2.46 11.01 0.54
CA ARG A 154 3.73 11.66 0.87
C ARG A 154 3.94 11.63 2.39
N ASN A 155 5.19 11.43 2.79
CA ASN A 155 5.62 11.41 4.19
C ASN A 155 4.88 10.42 5.10
N VAL A 156 4.44 9.27 4.55
CA VAL A 156 3.86 8.16 5.31
C VAL A 156 4.81 6.97 5.24
N HIS A 157 5.15 6.40 6.39
CA HIS A 157 6.06 5.27 6.47
C HIS A 157 5.34 4.01 6.93
N ALA A 158 5.41 2.92 6.16
CA ALA A 158 4.87 1.64 6.61
C ALA A 158 5.95 0.80 7.29
N ILE A 159 5.62 0.20 8.43
CA ILE A 159 6.49 -0.77 9.10
C ILE A 159 5.80 -2.12 9.09
N MET A 160 6.34 -3.09 8.36
CA MET A 160 5.80 -4.44 8.31
C MET A 160 6.34 -5.27 9.47
N HIS A 161 5.46 -5.87 10.27
CA HIS A 161 5.90 -6.88 11.21
C HIS A 161 6.05 -8.22 10.48
N ALA A 162 7.22 -8.52 9.94
CA ALA A 162 7.37 -9.59 8.95
C ALA A 162 8.70 -10.33 9.06
N PRO A 163 8.80 -11.60 8.63
CA PRO A 163 10.07 -12.27 8.43
C PRO A 163 10.97 -11.55 7.42
N LEU A 164 12.27 -11.88 7.44
CA LEU A 164 13.19 -11.43 6.39
C LEU A 164 12.78 -12.02 5.03
N GLY A 165 12.63 -11.17 4.02
CA GLY A 165 12.23 -11.54 2.64
C GLY A 165 10.83 -11.05 2.24
N ASP A 166 9.97 -10.71 3.20
CA ASP A 166 8.64 -10.13 2.94
C ASP A 166 8.73 -8.66 2.45
N ASP A 167 9.93 -8.08 2.42
CA ASP A 167 10.24 -6.76 1.88
C ASP A 167 10.31 -6.71 0.34
N TYR A 168 9.94 -7.80 -0.35
CA TYR A 168 9.84 -7.86 -1.82
C TYR A 168 8.91 -6.80 -2.43
N PHE A 169 8.00 -6.21 -1.65
CA PHE A 169 7.22 -5.04 -2.05
C PHE A 169 8.10 -3.89 -2.54
N ASN A 170 9.25 -3.66 -1.89
CA ASN A 170 10.19 -2.62 -2.27
C ASN A 170 10.72 -2.83 -3.69
N VAL A 171 11.03 -4.08 -4.04
CA VAL A 171 11.47 -4.47 -5.39
C VAL A 171 10.34 -4.24 -6.40
N MET A 172 9.11 -4.67 -6.08
CA MET A 172 7.96 -4.48 -6.97
C MET A 172 7.73 -3.00 -7.28
N ARG A 173 7.67 -2.13 -6.25
CA ARG A 173 7.46 -0.70 -6.43
C ARG A 173 8.60 -0.05 -7.20
N SER A 174 9.86 -0.30 -6.80
CA SER A 174 11.01 0.30 -7.48
C SER A 174 11.12 -0.13 -8.95
N MET A 175 10.82 -1.39 -9.28
CA MET A 175 10.99 -1.91 -10.64
C MET A 175 9.81 -1.59 -11.57
N LEU A 176 8.56 -1.71 -11.08
CA LEU A 176 7.37 -1.55 -11.90
C LEU A 176 6.97 -0.08 -12.05
N GLU A 177 7.00 0.71 -10.98
CA GLU A 177 6.76 2.16 -11.05
C GLU A 177 7.98 2.95 -11.51
N ARG A 178 9.17 2.32 -11.51
CA ARG A 178 10.46 2.98 -11.80
C ARG A 178 10.67 4.21 -10.92
N SER A 179 10.25 4.11 -9.66
CA SER A 179 10.42 5.16 -8.65
C SER A 179 11.90 5.49 -8.47
N ARG A 180 12.21 6.79 -8.40
CA ARG A 180 13.56 7.27 -8.11
C ARG A 180 13.86 7.29 -6.61
N ASP A 181 12.80 7.47 -5.80
CA ASP A 181 12.90 7.54 -4.36
C ASP A 181 12.80 6.15 -3.74
N PHE A 182 13.41 6.00 -2.56
CA PHE A 182 13.27 4.79 -1.76
C PHE A 182 11.80 4.57 -1.39
N THR A 183 11.43 3.29 -1.30
CA THR A 183 10.09 2.93 -0.86
C THR A 183 9.97 3.12 0.65
N PRO A 184 8.96 3.88 1.15
CA PRO A 184 8.84 4.21 2.57
C PRO A 184 8.24 3.03 3.35
N VAL A 185 8.91 1.88 3.26
CA VAL A 185 8.48 0.62 3.85
C VAL A 185 9.69 -0.07 4.47
N THR A 186 9.60 -0.35 5.77
CA THR A 186 10.65 -1.05 6.54
C THR A 186 10.08 -2.33 7.13
N ALA A 187 10.86 -3.41 7.16
CA ALA A 187 10.49 -4.62 7.88
C ALA A 187 11.01 -4.59 9.33
N SER A 188 10.09 -4.67 10.30
CA SER A 188 10.40 -5.08 11.68
C SER A 188 10.52 -6.60 11.73
N ILE A 189 11.75 -7.07 11.56
CA ILE A 189 12.07 -8.48 11.27
C ILE A 189 11.60 -9.42 12.39
N VAL A 190 10.77 -10.40 12.03
CA VAL A 190 10.43 -11.57 12.86
C VAL A 190 11.50 -12.63 12.65
N ASP A 191 12.33 -12.85 13.66
CA ASP A 191 13.34 -13.91 13.68
C ASP A 191 13.03 -14.96 14.76
N ARG A 192 13.93 -15.94 14.93
CA ARG A 192 13.78 -16.98 15.96
C ARG A 192 13.76 -16.41 17.39
N HIS A 193 14.35 -15.25 17.64
CA HIS A 193 14.33 -14.61 18.96
C HIS A 193 12.96 -14.02 19.25
N VAL A 194 12.32 -13.41 18.25
CA VAL A 194 10.93 -12.94 18.34
C VAL A 194 9.98 -14.09 18.68
N LEU A 195 10.16 -15.27 18.09
CA LEU A 195 9.33 -16.44 18.42
C LEU A 195 9.52 -16.93 19.88
N ALA A 196 10.70 -16.74 20.45
CA ALA A 196 11.02 -17.20 21.79
C ALA A 196 10.66 -16.18 22.89
N ARG A 197 10.76 -14.88 22.61
CA ARG A 197 10.66 -13.80 23.60
C ARG A 197 9.57 -12.77 23.30
N GLY A 198 8.94 -12.84 22.13
CA GLY A 198 8.03 -11.82 21.61
C GLY A 198 8.74 -10.72 20.83
N SER A 199 7.98 -9.98 20.02
CA SER A 199 8.46 -8.90 19.15
C SER A 199 8.45 -7.51 19.81
N GLN A 200 7.93 -7.43 21.03
CA GLN A 200 7.43 -6.18 21.62
C GLN A 200 8.42 -5.02 21.53
N GLU A 201 9.61 -5.19 22.11
CA GLU A 201 10.64 -4.15 22.15
C GLU A 201 11.10 -3.77 20.74
N LYS A 202 11.26 -4.77 19.86
CA LYS A 202 11.76 -4.59 18.50
C LYS A 202 10.80 -3.78 17.63
N VAL A 203 9.50 -4.01 17.75
CA VAL A 203 8.49 -3.24 16.99
C VAL A 203 8.48 -1.78 17.44
N VAL A 204 8.46 -1.54 18.76
CA VAL A 204 8.48 -0.16 19.30
C VAL A 204 9.78 0.55 18.94
N GLU A 205 10.93 -0.10 19.13
CA GLU A 205 12.24 0.46 18.78
C GLU A 205 12.33 0.83 17.30
N ASN A 206 11.86 -0.05 16.40
CA ASN A 206 11.86 0.23 14.96
C ASN A 206 10.94 1.41 14.60
N ILE A 207 9.77 1.53 15.26
CA ILE A 207 8.87 2.68 15.07
C ILE A 207 9.57 3.96 15.53
N THR A 208 10.11 4.00 16.75
CA THR A 208 10.80 5.18 17.30
C THR A 208 12.06 5.54 16.51
N ARG A 209 12.78 4.54 16.01
CA ARG A 209 13.96 4.76 15.16
C ARG A 209 13.55 5.40 13.83
N LYS A 210 12.50 4.89 13.19
CA LYS A 210 12.03 5.41 11.90
C LYS A 210 11.41 6.80 12.01
N ASP A 211 10.72 7.08 13.12
CA ASP A 211 10.28 8.43 13.48
C ASP A 211 11.46 9.42 13.53
N LYS A 212 12.58 9.05 14.16
CA LYS A 212 13.77 9.91 14.26
C LYS A 212 14.54 10.07 12.95
N GLU A 213 14.66 9.00 12.17
CA GLU A 213 15.43 8.99 10.91
C GLU A 213 14.70 9.73 9.80
N ASP A 214 13.41 9.42 9.59
CA ASP A 214 12.66 9.82 8.41
C ASP A 214 11.62 10.92 8.71
N ARG A 215 11.28 11.16 9.99
CA ARG A 215 10.26 12.12 10.48
C ARG A 215 8.95 12.11 9.66
N PRO A 216 8.29 10.95 9.50
CA PRO A 216 7.03 10.87 8.76
C PRO A 216 5.90 11.58 9.50
N ASP A 217 4.84 11.94 8.78
CA ASP A 217 3.62 12.48 9.39
C ASP A 217 2.78 11.34 10.01
N LEU A 218 2.86 10.14 9.40
CA LEU A 218 2.16 8.92 9.82
C LEU A 218 3.04 7.69 9.64
N ILE A 219 3.07 6.84 10.67
CA ILE A 219 3.62 5.49 10.64
C ILE A 219 2.48 4.48 10.66
N VAL A 220 2.46 3.57 9.66
CA VAL A 220 1.46 2.50 9.56
C VAL A 220 2.11 1.18 9.90
N LEU A 221 1.88 0.67 11.12
CA LEU A 221 2.25 -0.68 11.49
C LEU A 221 1.38 -1.66 10.71
N THR A 222 2.01 -2.47 9.88
CA THR A 222 1.34 -3.38 8.94
C THR A 222 1.53 -4.82 9.42
N PRO A 223 0.47 -5.51 9.87
CA PRO A 223 0.57 -6.94 10.16
C PRO A 223 0.84 -7.71 8.87
N THR A 224 1.42 -8.90 8.96
CA THR A 224 1.61 -9.85 7.86
C THR A 224 0.89 -11.17 8.14
N CYS A 225 1.03 -12.15 7.23
CA CYS A 225 0.51 -13.50 7.45
C CYS A 225 1.16 -14.16 8.67
N THR A 226 2.44 -13.87 8.92
CA THR A 226 3.17 -14.32 10.11
C THR A 226 2.66 -13.60 11.36
N SER A 227 2.53 -12.27 11.36
CA SER A 227 2.03 -11.53 12.54
C SER A 227 0.66 -12.02 12.99
N SER A 228 -0.19 -12.33 12.01
CA SER A 228 -1.57 -12.77 12.25
C SER A 228 -1.63 -14.10 13.02
N ILE A 229 -0.59 -14.94 12.92
CA ILE A 229 -0.47 -16.21 13.66
C ILE A 229 0.14 -16.00 15.04
N LEU A 230 1.10 -15.08 15.19
CA LEU A 230 1.74 -14.81 16.48
C LEU A 230 0.78 -14.23 17.51
N GLN A 231 -0.31 -13.59 17.06
CA GLN A 231 -1.37 -13.05 17.91
C GLN A 231 -0.87 -12.13 19.03
N GLU A 232 0.21 -11.41 18.76
CA GLU A 232 0.73 -10.39 19.67
C GLU A 232 -0.16 -9.16 19.65
N ASP A 233 -0.15 -8.40 20.76
CA ASP A 233 -0.94 -7.18 20.89
C ASP A 233 -0.25 -5.99 20.18
N LEU A 234 -0.29 -6.01 18.85
CA LEU A 234 0.25 -4.94 18.00
C LEU A 234 -0.43 -3.58 18.27
N SER A 235 -1.69 -3.60 18.71
CA SER A 235 -2.41 -2.37 19.07
C SER A 235 -1.78 -1.70 20.27
N ASN A 236 -1.42 -2.48 21.29
CA ASN A 236 -0.68 -1.99 22.44
C ASN A 236 0.73 -1.49 22.06
N PHE A 237 1.42 -2.14 21.12
CA PHE A 237 2.73 -1.64 20.66
C PHE A 237 2.61 -0.30 19.96
N CYS A 238 1.59 -0.11 19.11
CA CYS A 238 1.31 1.20 18.51
C CYS A 238 1.02 2.26 19.57
N LYS A 239 0.20 1.94 20.58
CA LYS A 239 -0.10 2.89 21.69
C LYS A 239 1.16 3.32 22.43
N ARG A 240 2.01 2.37 22.81
CA ARG A 240 3.29 2.66 23.46
C ARG A 240 4.24 3.46 22.56
N ALA A 241 4.31 3.12 21.27
CA ALA A 241 5.16 3.84 20.34
C ALA A 241 4.75 5.31 20.22
N ARG A 242 3.45 5.62 20.17
CA ARG A 242 2.92 7.00 20.13
C ARG A 242 3.38 7.87 21.30
N GLU A 243 3.66 7.29 22.47
CA GLU A 243 4.18 8.05 23.63
C GLU A 243 5.62 8.53 23.42
N SER A 244 6.33 7.94 22.46
CA SER A 244 7.75 8.14 22.20
C SER A 244 8.08 8.67 20.80
N THR A 245 7.07 8.95 19.98
CA THR A 245 7.20 9.42 18.59
C THR A 245 6.45 10.73 18.37
N ASP A 246 7.00 11.59 17.52
CA ASP A 246 6.31 12.81 17.08
C ASP A 246 5.25 12.47 16.00
N SER A 247 5.50 11.43 15.18
CA SER A 247 4.58 10.95 14.17
C SER A 247 3.30 10.35 14.76
N ASP A 248 2.20 10.47 14.02
CA ASP A 248 1.06 9.59 14.27
C ASP A 248 1.44 8.14 13.98
N VAL A 249 0.94 7.21 14.78
CA VAL A 249 1.17 5.77 14.55
C VAL A 249 -0.17 5.08 14.46
N ILE A 250 -0.46 4.27 13.45
CA ILE A 250 -1.69 3.45 13.39
C ILE A 250 -1.34 2.00 13.10
N LEU A 251 -2.15 1.08 13.64
CA LEU A 251 -2.13 -0.32 13.22
C LEU A 251 -3.11 -0.49 12.05
N ALA A 252 -2.64 -1.00 10.92
CA ALA A 252 -3.53 -1.32 9.81
C ALA A 252 -4.53 -2.40 10.25
N ASP A 253 -5.82 -2.07 10.21
CA ASP A 253 -6.92 -2.94 10.62
C ASP A 253 -7.22 -3.97 9.52
N VAL A 254 -6.29 -4.91 9.35
CA VAL A 254 -6.27 -5.87 8.23
C VAL A 254 -5.94 -7.26 8.75
N ASN A 255 -6.75 -8.25 8.35
CA ASN A 255 -6.53 -9.65 8.69
C ASN A 255 -6.19 -10.47 7.43
N HIS A 256 -4.99 -11.05 7.41
CA HIS A 256 -4.41 -11.76 6.28
C HIS A 256 -5.23 -12.95 5.77
N TYR A 257 -5.99 -13.59 6.65
CA TYR A 257 -6.77 -14.79 6.32
C TYR A 257 -8.22 -14.47 5.98
N ARG A 258 -8.60 -13.18 5.94
CA ARG A 258 -9.99 -12.74 5.72
C ARG A 258 -10.13 -11.79 4.54
N VAL A 259 -9.10 -11.02 4.23
CA VAL A 259 -9.14 -10.03 3.15
C VAL A 259 -7.97 -10.18 2.20
N ASN A 260 -8.19 -9.84 0.94
CA ASN A 260 -7.15 -9.78 -0.09
C ASN A 260 -6.49 -8.40 -0.16
N GLU A 261 -5.57 -8.22 -1.10
CA GLU A 261 -4.90 -6.95 -1.38
C GLU A 261 -5.86 -5.76 -1.57
N HIS A 262 -6.84 -5.86 -2.47
CA HIS A 262 -7.74 -4.74 -2.78
C HIS A 262 -8.63 -4.34 -1.59
N GLN A 263 -9.20 -5.33 -0.91
CA GLN A 263 -10.01 -5.09 0.28
C GLN A 263 -9.20 -4.46 1.42
N ALA A 264 -7.94 -4.88 1.57
CA ALA A 264 -7.02 -4.28 2.52
C ALA A 264 -6.64 -2.85 2.12
N SER A 265 -6.44 -2.56 0.83
CA SER A 265 -6.24 -1.18 0.34
C SER A 265 -7.44 -0.29 0.68
N ASP A 266 -8.66 -0.71 0.34
CA ASP A 266 -9.87 0.09 0.60
C ASP A 266 -10.07 0.36 2.10
N ARG A 267 -9.89 -0.68 2.93
CA ARG A 267 -9.99 -0.55 4.39
C ARG A 267 -8.88 0.31 4.99
N THR A 268 -7.64 0.18 4.53
CA THR A 268 -6.51 0.99 5.01
C THR A 268 -6.73 2.46 4.64
N LEU A 269 -7.17 2.74 3.42
CA LEU A 269 -7.46 4.10 2.97
C LEU A 269 -8.58 4.72 3.81
N ALA A 270 -9.69 3.99 4.01
CA ALA A 270 -10.79 4.44 4.83
C ALA A 270 -10.35 4.68 6.29
N GLN A 271 -9.52 3.81 6.84
CA GLN A 271 -8.99 3.96 8.19
C GLN A 271 -8.15 5.23 8.35
N ILE A 272 -7.24 5.52 7.40
CA ILE A 272 -6.40 6.72 7.42
C ILE A 272 -7.29 7.97 7.29
N VAL A 273 -8.21 7.99 6.32
CA VAL A 273 -9.12 9.12 6.10
C VAL A 273 -9.97 9.37 7.35
N SER A 274 -10.62 8.34 7.91
CA SER A 274 -11.41 8.46 9.13
C SER A 274 -10.58 8.96 10.31
N PHE A 275 -9.36 8.47 10.50
CA PHE A 275 -8.49 8.90 11.59
C PHE A 275 -8.20 10.40 11.56
N TYR A 276 -7.88 10.98 10.39
CA TYR A 276 -7.63 12.42 10.27
C TYR A 276 -8.91 13.26 10.29
N LEU A 277 -10.02 12.75 9.73
CA LEU A 277 -11.31 13.44 9.81
C LEU A 277 -11.87 13.47 11.24
N ASP A 278 -11.67 12.42 12.03
CA ASP A 278 -12.08 12.40 13.44
C ASP A 278 -11.22 13.34 14.29
N LYS A 279 -9.93 13.47 13.98
CA LYS A 279 -9.07 14.52 14.54
C LYS A 279 -9.58 15.92 14.20
N LEU A 280 -10.00 16.13 12.95
CA LEU A 280 -10.59 17.41 12.52
C LEU A 280 -11.87 17.71 13.30
N LYS A 281 -12.80 16.75 13.43
CA LYS A 281 -14.01 16.91 14.25
C LYS A 281 -13.68 17.25 15.70
N ALA A 282 -12.70 16.58 16.29
CA ALA A 282 -12.26 16.83 17.67
C ALA A 282 -11.62 18.21 17.84
N SER A 283 -10.96 18.76 16.80
CA SER A 283 -10.35 20.09 16.83
C SER A 283 -11.37 21.24 16.80
N GLY A 284 -12.63 20.97 16.40
CA GLY A 284 -13.68 21.98 16.32
C GLY A 284 -13.46 23.04 15.22
N LYS A 285 -12.50 22.83 14.30
CA LYS A 285 -12.30 23.73 13.15
C LYS A 285 -13.56 23.76 12.29
N LYS A 286 -13.98 24.97 11.90
CA LYS A 286 -15.12 25.15 10.99
C LYS A 286 -14.70 24.74 9.59
N VAL A 287 -15.49 23.87 8.97
CA VAL A 287 -15.35 23.47 7.57
C VAL A 287 -16.23 24.38 6.71
N GLU A 288 -15.64 25.01 5.71
CA GLU A 288 -16.35 25.81 4.71
C GLU A 288 -16.06 25.26 3.32
N LYS A 289 -17.11 25.16 2.49
CA LYS A 289 -16.96 24.68 1.11
C LYS A 289 -16.18 25.69 0.27
N THR A 290 -15.45 25.20 -0.72
CA THR A 290 -14.74 26.05 -1.67
C THR A 290 -15.70 26.98 -2.43
N ALA A 291 -15.24 28.19 -2.75
CA ALA A 291 -16.04 29.20 -3.45
C ALA A 291 -16.46 28.76 -4.87
N ARG A 292 -15.60 27.99 -5.56
CA ARG A 292 -15.90 27.36 -6.84
C ARG A 292 -16.24 25.88 -6.61
N PRO A 293 -17.10 25.25 -7.44
CA PRO A 293 -17.37 23.82 -7.36
C PRO A 293 -16.06 23.04 -7.44
N SER A 294 -15.84 22.15 -6.46
CA SER A 294 -14.63 21.34 -6.42
C SER A 294 -14.93 19.89 -6.04
N ALA A 295 -14.09 18.97 -6.52
CA ALA A 295 -14.23 17.54 -6.27
C ALA A 295 -12.94 16.94 -5.71
N ASN A 296 -13.09 15.97 -4.80
CA ASN A 296 -11.99 15.08 -4.42
C ASN A 296 -11.94 13.88 -5.36
N ILE A 297 -10.76 13.41 -5.72
CA ILE A 297 -10.58 12.14 -6.44
C ILE A 297 -10.04 11.12 -5.43
N ILE A 298 -10.82 10.10 -5.12
CA ILE A 298 -10.50 9.10 -4.08
C ILE A 298 -10.25 7.74 -4.73
N GLY A 299 -9.15 7.09 -4.36
CA GLY A 299 -8.82 5.73 -4.77
C GLY A 299 -7.71 5.62 -5.80
N THR A 300 -7.02 6.72 -6.16
CA THR A 300 -5.81 6.65 -6.99
C THR A 300 -4.61 6.28 -6.11
N PHE A 301 -3.86 5.24 -6.47
CA PHE A 301 -2.78 4.68 -5.66
C PHE A 301 -1.70 3.99 -6.51
N THR A 302 -0.52 3.82 -5.91
CA THR A 302 0.67 3.17 -6.49
C THR A 302 0.40 1.70 -6.87
N LEU A 303 1.14 1.22 -7.88
CA LEU A 303 0.97 -0.09 -8.53
C LEU A 303 -0.43 -0.30 -9.11
N GLY A 304 -1.20 0.77 -9.29
CA GLY A 304 -2.50 0.74 -9.94
C GLY A 304 -2.37 0.76 -11.45
N PHE A 305 -3.26 0.06 -12.14
CA PHE A 305 -3.22 -0.05 -13.59
C PHE A 305 -3.57 1.29 -14.24
N HIS A 306 -2.56 1.96 -14.83
CA HIS A 306 -2.69 3.29 -15.46
C HIS A 306 -3.21 4.43 -14.57
N ASN A 307 -3.28 4.23 -13.26
CA ASN A 307 -3.79 5.21 -12.29
C ASN A 307 -3.23 6.63 -12.44
N SER A 308 -1.93 6.77 -12.72
CA SER A 308 -1.28 8.07 -12.90
C SER A 308 -1.74 8.82 -14.16
N HIS A 309 -2.05 8.08 -15.22
CA HIS A 309 -2.60 8.62 -16.47
C HIS A 309 -4.08 8.97 -16.31
N ASP A 310 -4.85 8.08 -15.69
CA ASP A 310 -6.28 8.27 -15.44
C ASP A 310 -6.52 9.47 -14.52
N CYS A 311 -5.71 9.63 -13.47
CA CYS A 311 -5.76 10.80 -12.59
C CYS A 311 -5.50 12.11 -13.34
N ARG A 312 -4.60 12.12 -14.32
CA ARG A 312 -4.35 13.32 -15.16
C ARG A 312 -5.56 13.63 -16.03
N GLU A 313 -6.19 12.60 -16.59
CA GLU A 313 -7.34 12.76 -17.46
C GLU A 313 -8.60 13.20 -16.70
N LEU A 314 -8.85 12.63 -15.53
CA LEU A 314 -9.93 13.07 -14.63
C LEU A 314 -9.76 14.55 -14.25
N LYS A 315 -8.54 14.97 -13.89
CA LYS A 315 -8.24 16.39 -13.60
C LYS A 315 -8.48 17.30 -14.81
N ARG A 316 -8.22 16.83 -16.02
CA ARG A 316 -8.47 17.58 -17.25
C ARG A 316 -9.96 17.72 -17.51
N MET A 317 -10.69 16.60 -17.45
CA MET A 317 -12.14 16.54 -17.67
C MET A 317 -12.91 17.44 -16.69
N LEU A 318 -12.59 17.37 -15.39
CA LEU A 318 -13.22 18.21 -14.38
C LEU A 318 -12.97 19.70 -14.65
N ARG A 319 -11.75 20.06 -15.03
CA ARG A 319 -11.38 21.44 -15.38
C ARG A 319 -12.16 21.95 -16.59
N ASP A 320 -12.34 21.11 -17.60
CA ASP A 320 -13.11 21.45 -18.81
C ASP A 320 -14.60 21.71 -18.47
N MET A 321 -15.13 21.06 -17.42
CA MET A 321 -16.46 21.32 -16.85
C MET A 321 -16.51 22.52 -15.88
N GLY A 322 -15.37 23.16 -15.60
CA GLY A 322 -15.26 24.26 -14.64
C GLY A 322 -15.25 23.82 -13.16
N ILE A 323 -15.03 22.53 -12.89
CA ILE A 323 -14.91 21.93 -11.56
C ILE A 323 -13.42 21.86 -11.18
N ASP A 324 -13.05 22.48 -10.06
CA ASP A 324 -11.67 22.43 -9.57
C ASP A 324 -11.39 21.09 -8.84
N THR A 325 -10.17 20.58 -8.91
CA THR A 325 -9.77 19.40 -8.11
C THR A 325 -9.30 19.88 -6.74
N ASN A 326 -10.01 19.49 -5.67
CA ASN A 326 -9.65 19.86 -4.30
C ASN A 326 -8.47 19.04 -3.80
N LEU A 327 -8.64 17.71 -3.70
CA LEU A 327 -7.59 16.79 -3.27
C LEU A 327 -7.65 15.47 -4.05
N VAL A 328 -6.50 14.83 -4.26
CA VAL A 328 -6.42 13.46 -4.78
C VAL A 328 -5.83 12.57 -3.70
N VAL A 329 -6.53 11.51 -3.34
CA VAL A 329 -6.15 10.64 -2.22
C VAL A 329 -6.20 9.18 -2.65
N PRO A 330 -5.23 8.32 -2.28
CA PRO A 330 -4.00 8.64 -1.55
C PRO A 330 -2.85 9.24 -2.40
N GLU A 331 -2.85 9.04 -3.72
CA GLU A 331 -1.72 9.39 -4.60
C GLU A 331 -1.29 10.86 -4.49
N GLY A 332 -0.10 11.07 -3.93
CA GLY A 332 0.55 12.38 -3.84
C GLY A 332 -0.01 13.31 -2.76
N ALA A 333 -0.99 12.89 -1.96
CA ALA A 333 -1.47 13.68 -0.83
C ALA A 333 -0.51 13.61 0.37
N CYS A 334 -0.40 14.69 1.14
CA CYS A 334 0.10 14.62 2.50
C CYS A 334 -1.07 14.30 3.45
N VAL A 335 -0.83 13.58 4.54
CA VAL A 335 -1.89 13.26 5.50
C VAL A 335 -2.43 14.51 6.21
N THR A 336 -1.60 15.56 6.33
CA THR A 336 -1.99 16.87 6.84
C THR A 336 -2.99 17.59 5.94
N GLU A 337 -3.06 17.26 4.65
CA GLU A 337 -4.02 17.82 3.69
C GLU A 337 -5.39 17.14 3.79
N LEU A 338 -5.51 15.99 4.47
CA LEU A 338 -6.78 15.25 4.61
C LEU A 338 -7.85 16.05 5.36
N GLU A 339 -7.47 17.03 6.17
CA GLU A 339 -8.42 17.94 6.81
C GLU A 339 -9.17 18.82 5.80
N GLN A 340 -8.67 18.95 4.57
CA GLN A 340 -9.29 19.72 3.49
C GLN A 340 -10.30 18.92 2.68
N LEU A 341 -10.39 17.59 2.88
CA LEU A 341 -11.35 16.75 2.17
C LEU A 341 -12.79 17.28 2.28
N PRO A 342 -13.29 17.69 3.47
CA PRO A 342 -14.65 18.20 3.62
C PRO A 342 -14.93 19.56 2.96
N ASN A 343 -13.90 20.27 2.49
CA ASN A 343 -14.07 21.56 1.79
C ASN A 343 -14.60 21.36 0.36
N ALA A 344 -14.47 20.15 -0.21
CA ALA A 344 -14.98 19.84 -1.54
C ALA A 344 -16.51 19.76 -1.58
N TRP A 345 -17.08 19.88 -2.78
CA TRP A 345 -18.52 19.77 -2.97
C TRP A 345 -18.97 18.31 -3.05
N PHE A 346 -18.16 17.45 -3.65
CA PHE A 346 -18.44 16.02 -3.83
C PHE A 346 -17.15 15.21 -4.02
N ASN A 347 -17.26 13.89 -4.02
CA ASN A 347 -16.15 12.96 -4.24
C ASN A 347 -16.34 12.17 -5.54
N ILE A 348 -15.25 11.78 -6.19
CA ILE A 348 -15.23 10.89 -7.35
C ILE A 348 -14.42 9.67 -6.99
N VAL A 349 -15.00 8.49 -7.19
CA VAL A 349 -14.37 7.20 -6.92
C VAL A 349 -14.31 6.42 -8.23
N PRO A 350 -13.23 6.59 -9.02
CA PRO A 350 -13.15 5.99 -10.35
C PRO A 350 -12.87 4.48 -10.32
N TYR A 351 -12.40 3.92 -9.20
CA TYR A 351 -12.07 2.50 -9.08
C TYR A 351 -13.01 1.80 -8.10
N ARG A 352 -13.60 0.69 -8.53
CA ARG A 352 -14.60 -0.05 -7.74
C ARG A 352 -14.00 -0.70 -6.49
N GLU A 353 -12.73 -1.04 -6.56
CA GLU A 353 -11.99 -1.84 -5.59
C GLU A 353 -11.46 -1.02 -4.42
N VAL A 354 -11.19 0.28 -4.62
CA VAL A 354 -10.50 1.13 -3.64
C VAL A 354 -11.09 2.54 -3.66
N GLY A 355 -11.51 3.04 -2.48
CA GLY A 355 -12.01 4.40 -2.26
C GLY A 355 -13.47 4.45 -1.82
N LEU A 356 -14.26 3.42 -2.12
CA LEU A 356 -15.69 3.38 -1.79
C LEU A 356 -15.95 3.34 -0.29
N MET A 357 -15.14 2.62 0.50
CA MET A 357 -15.30 2.66 1.96
C MET A 357 -15.09 4.07 2.51
N SER A 358 -14.09 4.80 1.98
CA SER A 358 -13.81 6.18 2.40
C SER A 358 -14.95 7.12 2.00
N ALA A 359 -15.43 7.03 0.76
CA ALA A 359 -16.53 7.85 0.27
C ALA A 359 -17.84 7.60 1.02
N ASN A 360 -18.15 6.35 1.37
CA ASN A 360 -19.31 6.01 2.18
C ASN A 360 -19.23 6.55 3.61
N THR A 361 -18.05 6.55 4.23
CA THR A 361 -17.85 7.17 5.54
C THR A 361 -18.02 8.68 5.46
N MET A 362 -17.48 9.33 4.43
CA MET A 362 -17.64 10.78 4.21
C MET A 362 -19.08 11.17 3.91
N LEU A 363 -19.84 10.34 3.18
CA LEU A 363 -21.27 10.55 2.97
C LEU A 363 -22.05 10.53 4.31
N LYS A 364 -21.76 9.56 5.18
CA LYS A 364 -22.45 9.42 6.47
C LYS A 364 -22.12 10.53 7.46
N ASP A 365 -20.84 10.92 7.52
CA ASP A 365 -20.34 11.81 8.57
C ASP A 365 -20.33 13.29 8.18
N TRP A 366 -20.20 13.58 6.88
CA TRP A 366 -20.01 14.94 6.35
C TRP A 366 -21.02 15.33 5.27
N ASP A 367 -22.01 14.47 4.99
CA ASP A 367 -23.02 14.68 3.94
C ASP A 367 -22.40 15.00 2.58
N MET A 368 -21.29 14.33 2.27
CA MET A 368 -20.55 14.52 1.02
C MET A 368 -21.00 13.48 -0.02
N PRO A 369 -21.70 13.90 -1.09
CA PRO A 369 -22.08 12.98 -2.16
C PRO A 369 -20.84 12.46 -2.89
N TYR A 370 -20.96 11.28 -3.51
CA TYR A 370 -19.93 10.72 -4.36
C TYR A 370 -20.49 10.16 -5.66
N VAL A 371 -19.64 10.09 -6.68
CA VAL A 371 -19.89 9.42 -7.95
C VAL A 371 -18.98 8.20 -8.04
N ASP A 372 -19.57 7.02 -8.21
CA ASP A 372 -18.89 5.73 -8.35
C ASP A 372 -19.00 5.13 -9.76
N ILE A 373 -19.54 5.88 -10.72
CA ILE A 373 -19.52 5.53 -12.13
C ILE A 373 -18.09 5.73 -12.65
N CYS A 374 -17.44 4.63 -13.05
CA CYS A 374 -16.11 4.65 -13.64
C CYS A 374 -16.19 5.21 -15.07
N PRO A 375 -15.55 6.35 -15.38
CA PRO A 375 -15.61 6.96 -16.71
C PRO A 375 -14.68 6.23 -17.69
N MET A 376 -15.00 4.97 -17.96
CA MET A 376 -14.24 4.08 -18.84
C MET A 376 -15.12 3.70 -20.03
N GLY A 377 -14.84 4.35 -21.17
CA GLY A 377 -15.60 4.18 -22.41
C GLY A 377 -16.58 5.33 -22.65
N VAL A 378 -16.98 5.52 -23.92
CA VAL A 378 -17.72 6.73 -24.37
C VAL A 378 -19.10 6.87 -23.72
N THR A 379 -19.73 5.77 -23.30
CA THR A 379 -21.06 5.79 -22.69
C THR A 379 -21.02 6.05 -21.18
N GLU A 380 -19.98 5.56 -20.51
CA GLU A 380 -19.81 5.71 -19.06
C GLU A 380 -19.08 7.02 -18.68
N THR A 381 -18.39 7.64 -19.65
CA THR A 381 -17.76 8.97 -19.54
C THR A 381 -18.78 10.06 -19.87
#